data_AF-A0A5K0YI50-F1
#
_entry.id   AF-A0A5K0YI50-F1
#
_cell.length_a   1.000
_cell.length_b   1.000
_cell.length_c   1.000
_cell.angle_alpha   90.00
_cell.angle_beta   90.00
_cell.angle_gamma   90.00
#
_symmetry.space_group_name_H-M   'P 1'
#
loop_
_entity.id
_entity.type
_entity.pdbx_description
1 polymer ?
#
loop_
_entity_poly.entity_id
_entity_poly.type
_entity_poly.pdbx_seq_one_letter_code
_entity_poly.pdbx_strand_id
1 'polypeptide(L)'
;VGKLLSRYTTGKLPKAFKVVPSLSLWEDVLYLTEPEKWSPNAMYQATRIFASNLSVKRAQRFYNLVLLPRVRDDILKNKRLHFALYQSLKKSLYKPAAFFKGIFLPLCQ
;
A
#
# COMPACT_ATOMS: atom_id res chain seq x y z
N VAL A 1 9.07 -10.78 -8.27
CA VAL A 1 8.16 -9.60 -8.29
C VAL A 1 8.64 -8.50 -7.33
N GLY A 2 9.00 -8.81 -6.08
CA GLY A 2 9.53 -7.81 -5.13
C GLY A 2 10.71 -6.98 -5.66
N LYS A 3 11.73 -7.63 -6.24
CA LYS A 3 12.87 -6.94 -6.90
C LYS A 3 12.48 -5.97 -8.03
N LEU A 4 11.36 -6.21 -8.70
CA LEU A 4 10.84 -5.30 -9.73
C LEU A 4 10.14 -4.11 -9.08
N LEU A 5 9.32 -4.38 -8.06
CA LEU A 5 8.59 -3.35 -7.32
C LEU A 5 9.53 -2.38 -6.57
N SER A 6 10.69 -2.84 -6.13
CA SER A 6 11.70 -1.97 -5.51
C SER A 6 12.32 -0.95 -6.47
N ARG A 7 12.41 -1.28 -7.77
CA ARG A 7 12.96 -0.40 -8.82
C ARG A 7 11.89 0.24 -9.69
N TYR A 8 10.62 0.00 -9.38
CA TYR A 8 9.50 0.43 -10.22
C TYR A 8 9.37 1.96 -10.22
N THR A 9 9.21 2.55 -11.40
CA THR A 9 8.99 3.99 -11.55
C THR A 9 7.66 4.24 -12.27
N THR A 10 7.52 3.69 -13.48
CA THR A 10 6.36 3.87 -14.36
C THR A 10 6.03 2.57 -15.10
N GLY A 11 4.90 2.55 -15.80
CA GLY A 11 4.51 1.44 -16.66
C GLY A 11 3.45 0.51 -16.05
N LYS A 12 3.36 -0.71 -16.60
CA LYS A 12 2.37 -1.71 -16.18
C LYS A 12 2.94 -2.58 -15.07
N LEU A 13 2.17 -2.76 -13.99
CA LEU A 13 2.48 -3.77 -12.98
C LEU A 13 2.31 -5.20 -13.54
N PRO A 14 3.12 -6.17 -13.07
CA PRO A 14 3.00 -7.57 -13.45
C PRO A 14 1.58 -8.11 -13.24
N LYS A 15 1.09 -8.90 -14.18
CA LYS A 15 -0.25 -9.53 -14.09
C LYS A 15 -0.40 -10.33 -12.80
N ALA A 16 0.65 -11.07 -12.40
CA ALA A 16 0.68 -11.81 -11.15
C ALA A 16 0.38 -10.93 -9.91
N PHE A 17 0.93 -9.71 -9.86
CA PHE A 17 0.68 -8.80 -8.74
C PHE A 17 -0.76 -8.29 -8.70
N LYS A 18 -1.37 -8.05 -9.87
CA LYS A 18 -2.76 -7.57 -9.98
C LYS A 18 -3.79 -8.59 -9.48
N VAL A 19 -3.45 -9.88 -9.48
CA VAL A 19 -4.35 -10.97 -9.03
C VAL A 19 -4.31 -11.16 -7.51
N VAL A 20 -3.29 -10.66 -6.83
CA VAL A 20 -3.10 -10.85 -5.37
C VAL A 20 -4.35 -10.50 -4.54
N PRO A 21 -5.08 -9.39 -4.77
CA PRO A 21 -6.29 -9.07 -4.01
C PRO A 21 -7.41 -10.10 -4.11
N SER A 22 -7.45 -10.91 -5.19
CA SER A 22 -8.47 -11.92 -5.43
C SER A 22 -8.17 -13.25 -4.72
N LEU A 23 -6.93 -13.45 -4.26
CA LEU A 23 -6.52 -14.67 -3.57
C LEU A 23 -7.11 -14.73 -2.15
N SER A 24 -7.35 -15.92 -1.63
CA SER A 24 -7.72 -16.14 -0.22
C SER A 24 -6.56 -15.76 0.71
N LEU A 25 -5.36 -16.27 0.42
CA LEU A 25 -4.11 -16.03 1.16
C LEU A 25 -3.33 -14.82 0.62
N TRP A 26 -4.03 -13.71 0.39
CA TRP A 26 -3.42 -12.51 -0.20
C TRP A 26 -2.32 -11.87 0.66
N GLU A 27 -2.41 -11.97 1.99
CA GLU A 27 -1.45 -11.36 2.92
C GLU A 27 -0.09 -12.03 2.81
N ASP A 28 -0.07 -13.37 2.85
CA ASP A 28 1.15 -14.15 2.75
C ASP A 28 1.82 -13.92 1.39
N VAL A 29 1.04 -13.98 0.32
CA VAL A 29 1.53 -13.73 -1.05
C VAL A 29 2.05 -12.30 -1.19
N LEU A 30 1.41 -11.32 -0.56
CA LEU A 30 1.89 -9.94 -0.55
C LEU A 30 3.22 -9.84 0.20
N TYR A 31 3.36 -10.50 1.34
CA TYR A 31 4.55 -10.42 2.18
C TYR A 31 5.78 -11.04 1.50
N LEU A 32 5.59 -12.08 0.68
CA LEU A 32 6.64 -12.63 -0.18
C LEU A 32 7.22 -11.63 -1.19
N THR A 33 6.53 -10.52 -1.44
CA THR A 33 7.01 -9.45 -2.33
C THR A 33 7.75 -8.33 -1.62
N GLU A 34 7.99 -8.46 -0.30
CA GLU A 34 8.81 -7.53 0.50
C GLU A 34 8.33 -6.07 0.37
N PRO A 35 7.10 -5.76 0.84
CA PRO A 35 6.47 -4.45 0.64
C PRO A 35 7.25 -3.28 1.24
N GLU A 36 8.07 -3.52 2.26
CA GLU A 36 8.99 -2.56 2.85
C GLU A 36 10.05 -2.06 1.85
N LYS A 37 10.45 -2.90 0.89
CA LYS A 37 11.47 -2.58 -0.12
C LYS A 37 10.90 -1.96 -1.40
N TRP A 38 9.58 -1.84 -1.54
CA TRP A 38 8.98 -1.28 -2.75
C TRP A 38 9.39 0.17 -2.97
N SER A 39 9.36 0.64 -4.21
CA SER A 39 9.50 2.07 -4.49
C SER A 39 8.22 2.83 -4.05
N PRO A 40 8.31 4.15 -3.79
CA PRO A 40 7.12 4.97 -3.55
C PRO A 40 6.08 4.89 -4.67
N ASN A 41 6.53 4.76 -5.92
CA ASN A 41 5.66 4.64 -7.09
C ASN A 41 4.95 3.29 -7.16
N ALA A 42 5.62 2.21 -6.74
CA ALA A 42 5.00 0.90 -6.61
C ALA A 42 3.94 0.92 -5.51
N MET A 43 4.23 1.56 -4.37
CA MET A 43 3.27 1.69 -3.27
C MET A 43 1.99 2.40 -3.71
N TYR A 44 2.10 3.44 -4.53
CA TYR A 44 0.94 4.13 -5.10
C TYR A 44 0.10 3.22 -5.98
N GLN A 45 0.72 2.50 -6.91
CA GLN A 45 -0.02 1.61 -7.81
C GLN A 45 -0.63 0.41 -7.07
N ALA A 46 0.09 -0.14 -6.08
CA ALA A 46 -0.43 -1.15 -5.18
C ALA A 46 -1.65 -0.62 -4.41
N THR A 47 -1.53 0.55 -3.78
CA THR A 47 -2.65 1.16 -3.03
C THR A 47 -3.87 1.37 -3.91
N ARG A 48 -3.70 1.83 -5.16
CA ARG A 48 -4.82 1.94 -6.11
C ARG A 48 -5.51 0.60 -6.38
N ILE A 49 -4.74 -0.45 -6.66
CA ILE A 49 -5.29 -1.78 -6.96
C ILE A 49 -6.02 -2.34 -5.73
N PHE A 50 -5.40 -2.23 -4.55
CA PHE A 50 -5.91 -2.81 -3.31
C PHE A 50 -7.14 -2.03 -2.81
N ALA A 51 -7.12 -0.70 -2.92
CA ALA A 51 -8.26 0.15 -2.59
C ALA A 51 -9.45 -0.05 -3.52
N SER A 52 -9.28 -0.55 -4.76
CA SER A 52 -10.41 -0.86 -5.64
C SER A 52 -10.93 -2.29 -5.47
N ASN A 53 -10.04 -3.27 -5.28
CA ASN A 53 -10.41 -4.68 -5.35
C ASN A 53 -10.66 -5.36 -3.99
N LEU A 54 -10.09 -4.85 -2.89
CA LEU A 54 -10.28 -5.47 -1.57
C LEU A 54 -11.60 -5.08 -0.89
N SER A 55 -12.13 -5.97 -0.06
CA SER A 55 -13.20 -5.65 0.89
C SER A 55 -12.69 -4.67 1.96
N VAL A 56 -13.60 -3.97 2.65
CA VAL A 56 -13.25 -2.95 3.66
C VAL A 56 -12.33 -3.52 4.75
N LYS A 57 -12.63 -4.72 5.26
CA LYS A 57 -11.82 -5.40 6.30
C LYS A 57 -10.40 -5.72 5.80
N ARG A 58 -10.26 -6.20 4.57
CA ARG A 58 -8.96 -6.55 3.98
C ARG A 58 -8.15 -5.31 3.64
N ALA A 59 -8.80 -4.27 3.10
CA ALA A 59 -8.16 -2.97 2.83
C ALA A 59 -7.65 -2.31 4.13
N GLN A 60 -8.42 -2.39 5.22
CA GLN A 60 -7.98 -1.90 6.53
C GLN A 60 -6.68 -2.59 6.98
N ARG A 61 -6.58 -3.91 6.83
CA ARG A 61 -5.35 -4.66 7.16
C ARG A 61 -4.17 -4.23 6.29
N PHE A 62 -4.37 -4.08 4.98
CA PHE A 62 -3.34 -3.55 4.07
C PHE A 62 -2.86 -2.15 4.49
N TYR A 63 -3.79 -1.26 4.84
CA TYR A 63 -3.43 0.09 5.27
C TYR A 63 -2.62 0.10 6.56
N ASN A 64 -3.02 -0.71 7.55
CA ASN A 64 -2.35 -0.76 8.85
C ASN A 64 -0.97 -1.44 8.77
N LEU A 65 -0.86 -2.55 8.04
CA LEU A 65 0.36 -3.36 8.02
C LEU A 65 1.40 -2.90 6.98
N VAL A 66 0.96 -2.22 5.91
CA VAL A 66 1.85 -1.90 4.78
C VAL A 66 1.94 -0.39 4.54
N LEU A 67 0.81 0.28 4.33
CA LEU A 67 0.82 1.69 3.91
C LEU A 67 1.24 2.63 5.06
N LEU A 68 0.68 2.44 6.25
CA LEU A 68 0.93 3.31 7.40
C LEU A 68 2.39 3.27 7.88
N PRO A 69 3.02 2.09 8.11
CA PRO A 69 4.43 2.03 8.50
C PRO A 69 5.32 2.69 7.44
N ARG A 70 5.03 2.45 6.16
CA ARG A 70 5.81 3.02 5.07
C ARG A 70 5.76 4.54 5.02
N VAL A 71 4.59 5.13 5.27
CA VAL A 71 4.42 6.60 5.32
C VAL A 71 5.17 7.18 6.53
N ARG A 72 5.08 6.53 7.70
CA ARG A 72 5.80 6.95 8.92
C ARG A 72 7.31 6.93 8.70
N ASP A 73 7.83 5.87 8.10
CA ASP A 73 9.26 5.71 7.82
C ASP A 73 9.79 6.78 6.87
N ASP A 74 9.04 7.12 5.82
CA ASP A 74 9.43 8.14 4.85
C ASP A 74 9.48 9.54 5.48
N ILE A 75 8.47 9.88 6.29
CA ILE A 75 8.45 11.16 7.02
C ILE A 75 9.58 11.22 8.04
N LEU A 76 9.86 10.13 8.76
CA LEU A 76 10.92 10.09 9.76
C LEU A 76 12.30 10.34 9.13
N LYS A 77 12.57 9.69 8.00
CA LYS A 77 13.84 9.76 7.27
C LYS A 77 14.03 11.08 6.51
N ASN A 78 13.02 11.49 5.75
CA ASN A 78 13.15 12.60 4.79
C ASN A 78 12.60 13.94 5.32
N LYS A 79 11.91 13.93 6.49
CA LYS A 79 11.17 15.08 7.06
C LYS A 79 10.08 15.66 6.17
N ARG A 80 9.89 15.12 4.96
CA ARG A 80 8.89 15.47 3.96
C ARG A 80 8.37 14.17 3.35
N LEU A 81 7.07 14.13 3.07
CA LEU A 81 6.45 12.95 2.48
C LEU A 81 6.65 12.95 0.96
N HIS A 82 7.10 11.82 0.41
CA HIS A 82 7.22 11.63 -1.03
C HIS A 82 5.87 11.78 -1.74
N PHE A 83 5.85 12.44 -2.92
CA PHE A 83 4.63 12.73 -3.68
C PHE A 83 3.76 11.49 -3.94
N ALA A 84 4.35 10.38 -4.39
CA ALA A 84 3.61 9.14 -4.64
C ALA A 84 2.98 8.54 -3.37
N LEU A 85 3.62 8.67 -2.19
CA LEU A 85 3.05 8.20 -0.93
C LEU A 85 1.88 9.09 -0.50
N TYR A 86 1.99 10.41 -0.69
CA TYR A 86 0.85 11.32 -0.51
C TYR A 86 -0.33 10.96 -1.43
N GLN A 87 -0.07 10.67 -2.71
CA GLN A 87 -1.12 10.20 -3.62
C GLN A 87 -1.69 8.84 -3.21
N SER A 88 -0.89 7.97 -2.58
CA SER A 88 -1.34 6.69 -2.02
C SER A 88 -2.36 6.94 -0.91
N LEU A 89 -2.08 7.86 0.01
CA LEU A 89 -3.01 8.26 1.06
C LEU A 89 -4.31 8.83 0.45
N LYS A 90 -4.22 9.70 -0.55
CA LYS A 90 -5.42 10.22 -1.25
C LYS A 90 -6.26 9.11 -1.88
N LYS A 91 -5.64 8.05 -2.40
CA LYS A 91 -6.38 6.90 -2.96
C LYS A 91 -6.95 5.99 -1.89
N SER A 92 -6.29 5.85 -0.74
CA SER A 92 -6.81 5.05 0.37
C SER A 92 -8.15 5.59 0.91
N LEU A 93 -8.38 6.91 0.82
CA LEU A 93 -9.63 7.58 1.18
C LEU A 93 -10.85 7.15 0.35
N TYR A 94 -10.66 6.50 -0.80
CA TYR A 94 -11.79 5.98 -1.61
C TYR A 94 -12.55 4.85 -0.88
N LYS A 95 -11.95 4.28 0.18
CA LYS A 95 -12.62 3.41 1.15
C LYS A 95 -12.54 4.06 2.54
N PRO A 96 -13.43 5.01 2.88
CA PRO A 96 -13.30 5.83 4.10
C PRO A 96 -13.28 4.99 5.38
N ALA A 97 -14.16 3.99 5.50
CA ALA A 97 -14.19 3.11 6.67
C ALA A 97 -12.87 2.36 6.92
N ALA A 98 -12.19 1.93 5.84
CA ALA A 98 -10.88 1.28 5.95
C ALA A 98 -9.78 2.30 6.28
N PHE A 99 -9.85 3.50 5.69
CA PHE A 99 -8.91 4.58 5.98
C PHE A 99 -8.94 5.01 7.44
N PHE A 100 -10.13 5.29 7.99
CA PHE A 100 -10.23 5.75 9.38
C PHE A 100 -9.74 4.70 10.37
N LYS A 101 -10.14 3.43 10.18
CA LYS A 101 -9.74 2.33 11.08
C LYS A 101 -8.31 1.84 10.87
N GLY A 102 -7.76 2.01 9.67
CA GLY A 102 -6.44 1.47 9.30
C GLY A 102 -5.31 2.48 9.27
N ILE A 103 -5.61 3.78 9.22
CA ILE A 103 -4.62 4.86 9.14
C ILE A 103 -4.87 5.90 10.23
N PHE A 104 -6.05 6.54 10.22
CA PHE A 104 -6.30 7.71 11.07
C PHE A 104 -6.32 7.37 12.57
N LEU A 105 -7.16 6.42 13.00
CA LEU A 105 -7.26 6.06 14.41
C LEU A 105 -5.94 5.47 14.95
N PRO A 106 -5.24 4.56 14.24
CA PRO A 106 -3.93 4.07 14.69
C PRO A 106 -2.82 5.13 14.70
N LEU A 107 -3.00 6.30 14.06
CA LEU A 107 -2.05 7.41 14.14
C LEU A 107 -2.25 8.28 15.38
N CYS A 108 -3.46 8.30 15.92
CA CYS A 108 -3.83 9.11 17.09
C CYS A 108 -3.68 8.35 18.42
N GLN A 109 -3.38 7.05 18.37
CA GLN A 109 -3.02 6.22 19.51
C GLN A 109 -1.51 6.28 19.74
#